data_AF-A0AAW6U663-F1
#
_entry.id   AF-A0AAW6U663-F1
#
_cell.length_a   1.000
_cell.length_b   1.000
_cell.length_c   1.000
_cell.angle_alpha   90.00
_cell.angle_beta   90.00
_cell.angle_gamma   90.00
#
_symmetry.space_group_name_H-M   'P 1'
#
loop_
_entity.id
_entity.type
_entity.pdbx_description
1 polymer ?
#
loop_
_entity_poly.entity_id
_entity_poly.type
_entity_poly.pdbx_seq_one_letter_code
_entity_poly.pdbx_strand_id
1 'polypeptide(L)'
;MYKKLFAEYQPKNEQESKDLQLILNFIKRNDDALYRTNLAGHITSSAFVLNQKMTKILFAYHHIYDSWAWVGGHNDGNPNLLEVAIKEAKEETGVKHVVPYSDQIFTVDVIYVKNHIKNGLYVPDHLHLNATFLLIADENDPLLINHAENSGVKWFLISEVIDYVSEARMKPVYLKAFHEIEKIRKQQK
;
A
#
# COMPACT_ATOMS: atom_id res chain seq x y z
N MET A 1 1.80 -1.17 -19.58
CA MET A 1 0.63 -1.47 -18.73
C MET A 1 0.69 -0.65 -17.44
N TYR A 2 1.61 -0.90 -16.49
CA TYR A 2 1.73 -0.07 -15.27
C TYR A 2 2.18 1.39 -15.48
N LYS A 3 3.10 1.67 -16.42
CA LYS A 3 3.59 3.05 -16.68
C LYS A 3 2.46 4.03 -17.02
N LYS A 4 1.42 3.52 -17.69
CA LYS A 4 0.23 4.28 -18.08
C LYS A 4 -0.61 4.69 -16.86
N LEU A 5 -0.76 3.80 -15.87
CA LEU A 5 -1.48 4.09 -14.63
C LEU A 5 -0.89 5.31 -13.91
N PHE A 6 0.44 5.38 -13.80
CA PHE A 6 1.10 6.55 -13.22
C PHE A 6 0.95 7.79 -14.10
N ALA A 7 1.09 7.68 -15.43
CA ALA A 7 0.96 8.83 -16.33
C ALA A 7 -0.44 9.46 -16.34
N GLU A 8 -1.48 8.67 -16.09
CA GLU A 8 -2.87 9.13 -16.05
C GLU A 8 -3.33 9.54 -14.64
N TYR A 9 -2.58 9.16 -13.61
CA TYR A 9 -2.89 9.48 -12.22
C TYR A 9 -2.94 10.99 -11.97
N GLN A 10 -3.99 11.44 -11.28
CA GLN A 10 -4.18 12.84 -10.90
C GLN A 10 -3.81 13.02 -9.42
N PRO A 11 -2.71 13.74 -9.11
CA PRO A 11 -2.29 13.98 -7.74
C PRO A 11 -3.36 14.70 -6.90
N LYS A 12 -3.55 14.23 -5.66
CA LYS A 12 -4.53 14.79 -4.72
C LYS A 12 -4.00 15.97 -3.91
N ASN A 13 -2.68 16.11 -3.83
CA ASN A 13 -2.01 17.18 -3.10
C ASN A 13 -0.59 17.42 -3.64
N GLU A 14 0.12 18.38 -3.05
CA GLU A 14 1.49 18.70 -3.44
C GLU A 14 2.45 17.52 -3.26
N GLN A 15 2.33 16.75 -2.17
CA GLN A 15 3.16 15.57 -1.92
C GLN A 15 3.05 14.57 -3.07
N GLU A 16 1.83 14.18 -3.46
CA GLU A 16 1.65 13.24 -4.57
C GLU A 16 2.12 13.81 -5.90
N SER A 17 2.05 15.14 -6.10
CA SER A 17 2.56 15.77 -7.31
C SER A 17 4.08 15.62 -7.41
N LYS A 18 4.81 15.83 -6.31
CA LYS A 18 6.26 15.65 -6.24
C LYS A 18 6.65 14.18 -6.36
N ASP A 19 5.94 13.30 -5.66
CA ASP A 19 6.19 11.86 -5.66
C ASP A 19 5.89 11.25 -7.03
N LEU A 20 4.81 11.64 -7.68
CA LEU A 20 4.50 11.20 -9.04
C LEU A 20 5.59 11.64 -10.03
N GLN A 21 6.07 12.88 -9.92
CA GLN A 21 7.17 13.37 -10.75
C GLN A 21 8.44 12.53 -10.54
N LEU A 22 8.77 12.18 -9.29
CA LEU A 22 9.89 11.31 -8.96
C LEU A 22 9.70 9.92 -9.57
N ILE A 23 8.54 9.29 -9.35
CA ILE A 23 8.21 7.95 -9.84
C ILE A 23 8.31 7.90 -11.37
N LEU A 24 7.70 8.85 -12.09
CA LEU A 24 7.76 8.90 -13.54
C LEU A 24 9.19 9.07 -14.07
N ASN A 25 9.99 9.91 -13.43
CA ASN A 25 11.41 10.06 -13.76
C ASN A 25 12.21 8.78 -13.50
N PHE A 26 11.93 8.08 -12.39
CA PHE A 26 12.57 6.83 -12.04
C PHE A 26 12.26 5.74 -13.07
N ILE A 27 10.97 5.55 -13.39
CA ILE A 27 10.50 4.59 -14.41
C ILE A 27 11.10 4.85 -15.79
N LYS A 28 11.39 6.12 -16.12
CA LYS A 28 12.02 6.51 -17.39
C LYS A 28 13.52 6.17 -17.45
N ARG A 29 14.20 6.15 -16.31
CA ARG A 29 15.66 5.98 -16.22
C ARG A 29 16.10 4.55 -15.85
N ASN A 30 15.19 3.75 -15.30
CA ASN A 30 15.48 2.42 -14.79
C ASN A 30 14.52 1.41 -15.44
N ASP A 31 15.05 0.56 -16.32
CA ASP A 31 14.27 -0.50 -16.97
C ASP A 31 13.91 -1.63 -16.00
N ASP A 32 14.69 -1.78 -14.92
CA ASP A 32 14.50 -2.75 -13.85
C ASP A 32 13.62 -2.22 -12.69
N ALA A 33 12.86 -1.14 -12.91
CA ALA A 33 12.08 -0.48 -11.86
C ALA A 33 11.06 -1.37 -11.13
N LEU A 34 10.69 -2.54 -11.65
CA LEU A 34 9.80 -3.49 -10.98
C LEU A 34 10.53 -4.48 -10.08
N TYR A 35 11.86 -4.50 -10.06
CA TYR A 35 12.65 -5.55 -9.41
C TYR A 35 13.38 -5.01 -8.19
N ARG A 36 13.28 -5.75 -7.09
CA ARG A 36 14.03 -5.48 -5.84
C ARG A 36 15.55 -5.54 -5.97
N THR A 37 16.07 -6.02 -7.11
CA THR A 37 17.50 -5.93 -7.45
C THR A 37 17.95 -4.50 -7.69
N ASN A 38 17.04 -3.58 -7.98
CA ASN A 38 17.32 -2.16 -7.98
C ASN A 38 17.38 -1.65 -6.53
N LEU A 39 18.61 -1.49 -6.03
CA LEU A 39 18.89 -1.11 -4.64
C LEU A 39 18.63 0.37 -4.35
N ALA A 40 18.42 1.22 -5.36
CA ALA A 40 18.02 2.61 -5.15
C ALA A 40 16.52 2.72 -4.88
N GLY A 41 15.72 1.95 -5.60
CA GLY A 41 14.29 1.83 -5.36
C GLY A 41 13.56 1.03 -6.44
N HIS A 42 12.31 0.70 -6.16
CA HIS A 42 11.50 -0.12 -7.06
C HIS A 42 10.01 0.06 -6.78
N ILE A 43 9.19 -0.28 -7.77
CA ILE A 43 7.74 -0.19 -7.70
C ILE A 43 7.20 -1.24 -6.74
N THR A 44 6.28 -0.79 -5.89
CA THR A 44 5.52 -1.62 -4.97
C THR A 44 4.04 -1.33 -5.14
N SER A 45 3.21 -2.28 -4.70
CA SER A 45 1.76 -2.17 -4.77
C SER A 45 1.16 -2.42 -3.38
N SER A 46 0.39 -1.47 -2.89
CA SER A 46 -0.30 -1.56 -1.59
C SER A 46 -1.81 -1.52 -1.73
N ALA A 47 -2.51 -1.88 -0.66
CA ALA A 47 -3.95 -1.85 -0.59
C ALA A 47 -4.45 -1.21 0.71
N PHE A 48 -5.40 -0.30 0.58
CA PHE A 48 -6.36 -0.03 1.66
C PHE A 48 -7.56 -0.95 1.47
N VAL A 49 -7.68 -1.94 2.34
CA VAL A 49 -8.80 -2.90 2.34
C VAL A 49 -9.87 -2.38 3.29
N LEU A 50 -11.02 -2.01 2.75
CA LEU A 50 -12.16 -1.48 3.49
C LEU A 50 -13.27 -2.52 3.61
N ASN A 51 -14.11 -2.38 4.64
CA ASN A 51 -15.37 -3.12 4.68
C ASN A 51 -16.37 -2.55 3.67
N GLN A 52 -17.45 -3.28 3.39
CA GLN A 52 -18.50 -2.86 2.44
C GLN A 52 -19.07 -1.46 2.71
N LYS A 53 -19.11 -1.03 3.99
CA LYS A 53 -19.65 0.27 4.40
C LYS A 53 -18.62 1.40 4.39
N MET A 54 -17.35 1.12 4.07
CA MET A 54 -16.23 2.07 4.13
C MET A 54 -16.14 2.79 5.49
N THR A 55 -16.39 2.06 6.58
CA THR A 55 -16.26 2.55 7.96
C THR A 55 -15.07 1.94 8.69
N LYS A 56 -14.64 0.75 8.26
CA LYS A 56 -13.51 0.03 8.82
C LYS A 56 -12.45 -0.23 7.76
N ILE A 57 -11.22 -0.37 8.23
CA ILE A 57 -10.04 -0.65 7.42
C ILE A 57 -9.22 -1.77 8.05
N LEU A 58 -8.70 -2.68 7.22
CA LEU A 58 -7.93 -3.83 7.64
C LEU A 58 -6.45 -3.48 7.62
N PHE A 59 -5.81 -3.54 8.79
CA PHE A 59 -4.38 -3.29 8.95
C PHE A 59 -3.70 -4.57 9.49
N ALA A 60 -2.41 -4.69 9.22
CA ALA A 60 -1.54 -5.73 9.76
C ALA A 60 -0.44 -5.12 10.65
N TYR A 61 -0.01 -5.84 11.69
CA TYR A 61 1.12 -5.45 12.55
C TYR A 61 2.41 -6.03 11.99
N HIS A 62 3.21 -5.18 11.34
CA HIS A 62 4.40 -5.59 10.60
C HIS A 62 5.63 -5.74 11.50
N HIS A 63 6.39 -6.83 11.35
CA HIS A 63 7.60 -7.07 12.13
C HIS A 63 8.71 -6.05 11.86
N ILE A 64 8.87 -5.64 10.60
CA ILE A 64 9.95 -4.72 10.19
C ILE A 64 9.69 -3.30 10.70
N TYR A 65 8.43 -2.88 10.66
CA TYR A 65 8.04 -1.52 11.03
C TYR A 65 7.71 -1.37 12.52
N ASP A 66 7.43 -2.48 13.20
CA ASP A 66 6.92 -2.50 14.57
C ASP A 66 5.72 -1.54 14.73
N SER A 67 4.79 -1.64 13.78
CA SER A 67 3.63 -0.76 13.61
C SER A 67 2.48 -1.48 12.95
N TRP A 68 1.26 -1.06 13.27
CA TRP A 68 0.12 -1.32 12.39
C TRP A 68 0.27 -0.49 11.11
N ALA A 69 0.05 -1.13 9.96
CA ALA A 69 0.14 -0.51 8.64
C ALA A 69 -0.86 -1.14 7.67
N TRP A 70 -0.99 -0.54 6.49
CA TRP A 70 -1.65 -1.17 5.34
C TRP A 70 -0.96 -2.49 4.96
N VAL A 71 -1.46 -3.13 3.90
CA VAL A 71 -0.86 -4.34 3.32
C VAL A 71 -0.38 -4.06 1.90
N GLY A 72 0.61 -4.81 1.43
CA GLY A 72 1.21 -4.61 0.13
C GLY A 72 2.63 -5.16 0.04
N GLY A 73 3.13 -5.22 -1.18
CA GLY A 73 4.37 -5.91 -1.46
C GLY A 73 5.06 -5.50 -2.74
N HIS A 74 6.10 -6.26 -3.05
CA HIS A 74 6.99 -6.03 -4.19
C HIS A 74 6.33 -6.56 -5.47
N ASN A 75 6.48 -5.83 -6.57
CA ASN A 75 5.95 -6.28 -7.85
C ASN A 75 6.79 -7.39 -8.49
N ASP A 76 8.10 -7.41 -8.26
CA ASP A 76 9.07 -8.41 -8.77
C ASP A 76 8.89 -8.77 -10.23
N GLY A 77 8.75 -7.74 -11.07
CA GLY A 77 8.55 -7.90 -12.51
C GLY A 77 7.10 -8.07 -12.96
N ASN A 78 6.14 -8.25 -12.06
CA ASN A 78 4.71 -8.25 -12.40
C ASN A 78 4.24 -6.82 -12.75
N PRO A 79 3.86 -6.53 -14.01
CA PRO A 79 3.42 -5.20 -14.43
C PRO A 79 1.95 -4.92 -14.11
N ASN A 80 1.23 -5.86 -13.50
CA ASN A 80 -0.16 -5.69 -13.06
C ASN A 80 -0.19 -5.31 -11.57
N LEU A 81 -0.14 -4.00 -11.30
CA LEU A 81 -0.02 -3.48 -9.93
C LEU A 81 -1.24 -3.85 -9.05
N LEU A 82 -2.44 -3.81 -9.62
CA LEU A 82 -3.66 -4.13 -8.89
C LEU A 82 -3.70 -5.61 -8.48
N GLU A 83 -3.28 -6.51 -9.39
CA GLU A 83 -3.20 -7.94 -9.11
C GLU A 83 -2.24 -8.22 -7.95
N VAL A 84 -1.08 -7.55 -7.92
CA VAL A 84 -0.14 -7.63 -6.80
C VAL A 84 -0.81 -7.13 -5.51
N ALA A 85 -1.44 -5.95 -5.52
CA ALA A 85 -2.13 -5.42 -4.33
C ALA A 85 -3.21 -6.38 -3.78
N ILE A 86 -3.99 -7.02 -4.66
CA ILE A 86 -5.00 -8.02 -4.27
C ILE A 86 -4.35 -9.28 -3.71
N LYS A 87 -3.26 -9.76 -4.35
CA LYS A 87 -2.52 -10.94 -3.90
C LYS A 87 -1.97 -10.73 -2.49
N GLU A 88 -1.25 -9.63 -2.27
CA GLU A 88 -0.64 -9.31 -0.97
C GLU A 88 -1.71 -9.10 0.10
N ALA A 89 -2.83 -8.45 -0.22
CA ALA A 89 -3.95 -8.33 0.71
C ALA A 89 -4.48 -9.70 1.18
N LYS A 90 -4.57 -10.69 0.29
CA LYS A 90 -4.98 -12.06 0.65
C LYS A 90 -3.91 -12.77 1.47
N GLU A 91 -2.65 -12.70 1.05
CA GLU A 91 -1.53 -13.41 1.67
C GLU A 91 -1.24 -12.89 3.08
N GLU A 92 -1.26 -11.57 3.28
CA GLU A 92 -0.93 -10.95 4.56
C GLU A 92 -2.07 -11.01 5.59
N THR A 93 -3.32 -11.07 5.14
CA THR A 93 -4.49 -10.93 6.03
C THR A 93 -5.40 -12.14 6.11
N GLY A 94 -5.28 -13.09 5.19
CA GLY A 94 -6.18 -14.24 5.07
C GLY A 94 -7.57 -13.93 4.52
N VAL A 95 -7.87 -12.66 4.21
CA VAL A 95 -9.17 -12.26 3.64
C VAL A 95 -9.43 -12.99 2.33
N LYS A 96 -10.66 -13.49 2.13
CA LYS A 96 -11.00 -14.37 1.01
C LYS A 96 -11.73 -13.60 -0.09
N HIS A 97 -12.77 -12.88 0.30
CA HIS A 97 -13.68 -12.16 -0.58
C HIS A 97 -13.22 -10.71 -0.72
N VAL A 98 -12.09 -10.50 -1.38
CA VAL A 98 -11.56 -9.16 -1.68
C VAL A 98 -11.73 -8.83 -3.16
N VAL A 99 -12.26 -7.65 -3.44
CA VAL A 99 -12.47 -7.13 -4.79
C VAL A 99 -11.98 -5.68 -4.89
N PRO A 100 -11.52 -5.22 -6.06
CA PRO A 100 -11.20 -3.81 -6.23
C PRO A 100 -12.46 -2.94 -6.15
N TYR A 101 -12.36 -1.80 -5.48
CA TYR A 101 -13.37 -0.75 -5.61
C TYR A 101 -13.32 -0.10 -7.00
N SER A 102 -12.11 0.00 -7.57
CA SER A 102 -11.82 0.52 -8.91
C SER A 102 -10.48 -0.05 -9.39
N ASP A 103 -10.31 -0.11 -10.70
CA ASP A 103 -9.06 -0.56 -11.34
C ASP A 103 -7.97 0.53 -11.38
N GLN A 104 -8.27 1.73 -10.86
CA GLN A 104 -7.37 2.88 -10.87
C GLN A 104 -6.52 2.96 -9.61
N ILE A 105 -5.33 3.57 -9.73
CA ILE A 105 -4.51 3.91 -8.56
C ILE A 105 -5.32 4.84 -7.66
N PHE A 106 -5.38 4.48 -6.38
CA PHE A 106 -6.00 5.31 -5.36
C PHE A 106 -5.03 6.37 -4.85
N THR A 107 -3.83 6.02 -4.39
CA THR A 107 -2.79 7.02 -4.00
C THR A 107 -1.42 6.63 -4.54
N VAL A 108 -0.53 7.62 -4.67
CA VAL A 108 0.89 7.39 -4.98
C VAL A 108 1.76 7.97 -3.88
N ASP A 109 2.83 7.25 -3.54
CA ASP A 109 3.69 7.59 -2.41
C ASP A 109 5.13 7.12 -2.68
N VAL A 110 6.13 7.95 -2.39
CA VAL A 110 7.54 7.54 -2.32
C VAL A 110 7.91 7.28 -0.87
N ILE A 111 8.20 6.02 -0.57
CA ILE A 111 8.35 5.55 0.80
C ILE A 111 9.80 5.12 1.01
N TYR A 112 10.47 5.78 1.94
CA TYR A 112 11.76 5.36 2.43
C TYR A 112 11.61 4.09 3.28
N VAL A 113 12.42 3.09 2.93
CA VAL A 113 12.58 1.86 3.67
C VAL A 113 13.94 1.88 4.33
N LYS A 114 13.94 1.83 5.66
CA LYS A 114 15.16 1.71 6.46
C LYS A 114 15.79 0.34 6.24
N ASN A 115 17.11 0.29 6.20
CA ASN A 115 17.88 -0.94 6.14
C ASN A 115 17.49 -1.90 7.26
N HIS A 116 17.57 -3.18 6.94
CA HIS A 116 17.18 -4.26 7.84
C HIS A 116 17.85 -5.58 7.41
N ILE A 117 17.70 -6.60 8.25
CA ILE A 117 18.11 -7.97 7.91
C ILE A 117 16.84 -8.77 7.55
N LYS A 118 16.82 -9.38 6.36
CA LYS A 118 15.77 -10.30 5.93
C LYS A 118 16.39 -11.64 5.56
N ASN A 119 15.94 -12.73 6.19
CA ASN A 119 16.47 -14.09 5.98
C ASN A 119 18.00 -14.18 6.13
N GLY A 120 18.58 -13.45 7.09
CA GLY A 120 20.03 -13.41 7.33
C GLY A 120 20.83 -12.55 6.36
N LEU A 121 20.18 -11.88 5.41
CA LEU A 121 20.83 -11.00 4.43
C LEU A 121 20.57 -9.53 4.74
N TYR A 122 21.60 -8.69 4.58
CA TYR A 122 21.48 -7.24 4.71
C TYR A 122 20.76 -6.64 3.50
N VAL A 123 19.75 -5.84 3.78
CA VAL A 123 19.01 -5.04 2.78
C VAL A 123 19.34 -3.57 3.05
N PRO A 124 19.93 -2.84 2.09
CA PRO A 124 20.28 -1.43 2.27
C PRO A 124 19.04 -0.54 2.33
N ASP A 125 19.24 0.70 2.77
CA ASP A 125 18.25 1.77 2.64
C ASP A 125 17.86 1.93 1.17
N HIS A 126 16.55 2.04 0.90
CA HIS A 126 16.03 2.20 -0.46
C HIS A 126 14.65 2.86 -0.48
N LEU A 127 14.13 3.09 -1.68
CA LEU A 127 12.80 3.67 -1.90
C LEU A 127 11.81 2.66 -2.47
N HIS A 128 10.66 2.55 -1.83
CA HIS A 128 9.46 2.00 -2.42
C HIS A 128 8.72 3.10 -3.20
N LEU A 129 8.51 2.86 -4.49
CA LEU A 129 7.77 3.73 -5.41
C LEU A 129 6.35 3.19 -5.52
N ASN A 130 5.50 3.56 -4.57
CA ASN A 130 4.29 2.81 -4.26
C ASN A 130 3.06 3.32 -5.01
N ALA A 131 2.29 2.38 -5.54
CA ALA A 131 0.91 2.59 -6.00
C ALA A 131 -0.05 1.88 -5.06
N THR A 132 -0.95 2.62 -4.43
CA THR A 132 -1.96 2.06 -3.52
C THR A 132 -3.29 1.93 -4.23
N PHE A 133 -3.97 0.81 -4.02
CA PHE A 133 -5.33 0.53 -4.52
C PHE A 133 -6.34 0.51 -3.38
N LEU A 134 -7.61 0.78 -3.73
CA LEU A 134 -8.72 0.67 -2.79
C LEU A 134 -9.44 -0.66 -3.03
N LEU A 135 -9.47 -1.52 -2.03
CA LEU A 135 -10.11 -2.83 -2.08
C LEU A 135 -11.28 -2.87 -1.09
N ILE A 136 -12.30 -3.66 -1.41
CA ILE A 136 -13.44 -3.95 -0.56
C ILE A 136 -13.40 -5.42 -0.18
N ALA A 137 -13.63 -5.73 1.09
CA ALA A 137 -13.76 -7.09 1.58
C ALA A 137 -14.89 -7.25 2.60
N ASP A 138 -15.31 -8.50 2.82
CA ASP A 138 -16.23 -8.85 3.91
C ASP A 138 -15.50 -8.75 5.25
N GLU A 139 -16.02 -7.92 6.17
CA GLU A 139 -15.43 -7.77 7.50
C GLU A 139 -15.61 -8.99 8.40
N ASN A 140 -16.46 -9.94 7.99
CA ASN A 140 -16.68 -11.21 8.66
C ASN A 140 -15.81 -12.35 8.12
N ASP A 141 -15.01 -12.10 7.08
CA ASP A 141 -14.04 -13.09 6.63
C ASP A 141 -13.06 -13.44 7.76
N PRO A 142 -12.70 -14.73 7.92
CA PRO A 142 -11.69 -15.12 8.89
C PRO A 142 -10.35 -14.49 8.51
N LEU A 143 -9.73 -13.82 9.47
CA LEU A 143 -8.41 -13.23 9.32
C LEU A 143 -7.34 -14.25 9.74
N LEU A 144 -6.22 -14.26 9.01
CA LEU A 144 -5.06 -15.07 9.29
C LEU A 144 -3.82 -14.18 9.25
N ILE A 145 -2.92 -14.40 10.20
CA ILE A 145 -1.61 -13.74 10.22
C ILE A 145 -0.65 -14.48 9.30
N ASN A 146 0.21 -13.74 8.63
CA ASN A 146 1.36 -14.29 7.93
C ASN A 146 2.59 -14.15 8.83
N HIS A 147 2.95 -15.21 9.55
CA HIS A 147 4.06 -15.19 10.52
C HIS A 147 5.42 -14.79 9.95
N ALA A 148 5.60 -14.83 8.62
CA ALA A 148 6.83 -14.31 8.00
C ALA A 148 6.89 -12.77 7.97
N GLU A 149 5.75 -12.10 8.04
CA GLU A 149 5.62 -10.66 7.75
C GLU A 149 4.96 -9.87 8.89
N ASN A 150 3.95 -10.47 9.52
CA ASN A 150 3.14 -9.82 10.53
C ASN A 150 2.78 -10.75 11.72
N SER A 151 2.42 -10.12 12.84
CA SER A 151 2.01 -10.80 14.09
C SER A 151 0.55 -10.53 14.47
N GLY A 152 -0.17 -9.75 13.66
CA GLY A 152 -1.56 -9.39 13.93
C GLY A 152 -2.22 -8.83 12.68
N VAL A 153 -3.51 -9.13 12.51
CA VAL A 153 -4.35 -8.61 11.42
C VAL A 153 -5.70 -8.25 12.03
N LYS A 154 -6.16 -7.02 11.81
CA LYS A 154 -7.36 -6.51 12.50
C LYS A 154 -8.07 -5.42 11.70
N TRP A 155 -9.40 -5.45 11.78
CA TRP A 155 -10.25 -4.34 11.36
C TRP A 155 -10.27 -3.23 12.41
N PHE A 156 -9.99 -2.01 11.99
CA PHE A 156 -10.08 -0.80 12.80
C PHE A 156 -11.14 0.13 12.24
N LEU A 157 -11.77 0.95 13.09
CA LEU A 157 -12.46 2.13 12.59
C LEU A 157 -11.43 3.06 11.92
N ILE A 158 -11.78 3.60 10.76
CA ILE A 158 -10.88 4.50 10.01
C ILE A 158 -10.49 5.72 10.87
N SER A 159 -11.40 6.19 11.71
CA SER A 159 -11.17 7.31 12.63
C SER A 159 -10.18 7.03 13.76
N GLU A 160 -9.88 5.76 14.04
CA GLU A 160 -9.07 5.36 15.21
C GLU A 160 -7.74 4.72 14.82
N VAL A 161 -7.65 4.14 13.62
CA VAL A 161 -6.47 3.34 13.22
C VAL A 161 -5.15 4.13 13.28
N ILE A 162 -5.20 5.46 13.12
CA ILE A 162 -4.02 6.32 13.15
C ILE A 162 -3.31 6.34 14.51
N ASP A 163 -4.04 6.03 15.59
CA ASP A 163 -3.50 5.95 16.94
C ASP A 163 -2.68 4.68 17.16
N TYR A 164 -2.84 3.68 16.28
CA TYR A 164 -2.11 2.42 16.28
C TYR A 164 -0.88 2.44 15.35
N VAL A 165 -0.69 3.51 14.59
CA VAL A 165 0.47 3.71 13.73
C VAL A 165 1.60 4.35 14.54
N SER A 166 2.69 3.62 14.77
CA SER A 166 3.87 4.13 15.47
C SER A 166 4.80 4.90 14.53
N GLU A 167 4.75 4.61 13.22
CA GLU A 167 5.55 5.29 12.20
C GLU A 167 5.05 6.72 11.91
N ALA A 168 5.63 7.71 12.58
CA ALA A 168 5.28 9.13 12.40
C ALA A 168 5.32 9.60 10.92
N ARG A 169 6.27 9.09 10.13
CA ARG A 169 6.41 9.40 8.70
C ARG A 169 5.25 8.88 7.84
N MET A 170 4.59 7.81 8.26
CA MET A 170 3.48 7.20 7.51
C MET A 170 2.14 7.85 7.85
N LYS A 171 2.03 8.55 8.98
CA LYS A 171 0.77 9.19 9.38
C LYS A 171 0.21 10.16 8.33
N PRO A 172 1.00 11.06 7.70
CA PRO A 172 0.49 11.92 6.64
C PRO A 172 -0.02 11.15 5.41
N VAL A 173 0.64 10.05 5.05
CA VAL A 173 0.23 9.17 3.94
C VAL A 173 -1.15 8.58 4.21
N TYR A 174 -1.34 8.03 5.42
CA TYR A 174 -2.62 7.44 5.83
C TYR A 174 -3.73 8.49 5.99
N LEU A 175 -3.44 9.63 6.62
CA LEU A 175 -4.42 10.70 6.82
C LEU A 175 -4.93 11.28 5.49
N LYS A 176 -4.03 11.45 4.50
CA LYS A 176 -4.41 11.80 3.12
C LYS A 176 -5.41 10.79 2.55
N ALA A 177 -5.08 9.51 2.63
CA ALA A 177 -5.94 8.45 2.11
C ALA A 177 -7.31 8.40 2.82
N PHE A 178 -7.34 8.55 4.14
CA PHE A 178 -8.59 8.53 4.91
C PHE A 178 -9.49 9.71 4.57
N HIS A 179 -8.91 10.89 4.33
CA HIS A 179 -9.66 12.05 3.86
C HIS A 179 -10.34 11.79 2.51
N GLU A 180 -9.66 11.11 1.59
CA GLU A 180 -10.21 10.74 0.28
C GLU A 180 -11.28 9.65 0.37
N ILE A 181 -11.09 8.66 1.26
CA ILE A 181 -12.11 7.64 1.54
C ILE A 181 -13.39 8.30 2.08
N GLU A 182 -13.26 9.27 2.99
CA GLU A 182 -14.40 10.03 3.51
C GLU A 182 -15.14 10.83 2.41
N LYS A 183 -14.42 11.39 1.44
CA LYS A 183 -15.03 12.06 0.27
C LYS A 183 -15.84 11.06 -0.56
N ILE A 184 -15.26 9.90 -0.89
CA ILE A 184 -15.93 8.83 -1.65
C ILE A 184 -17.21 8.39 -0.92
N ARG A 185 -17.11 8.13 0.39
CA ARG A 185 -18.25 7.67 1.19
C ARG A 185 -19.39 8.70 1.25
N LYS A 186 -19.08 10.00 1.24
CA LYS A 186 -20.09 11.08 1.22
C LYS A 186 -20.79 11.22 -0.13
N GLN A 187 -20.13 10.88 -1.23
CA GLN A 187 -20.71 10.93 -2.58
C GLN A 187 -21.64 9.75 -2.87
N GLN A 188 -21.55 8.66 -2.09
CA GLN A 188 -22.40 7.47 -2.20
C GLN A 188 -23.69 7.57 -1.37
N LYS A 189 -23.86 8.64 -0.58
CA LYS A 189 -25.08 8.91 0.21
C LYS A 189 -25.99 9.85 -0.56
#